data_AF-A0A1Y3AR43-F1
#
_entry.id   AF-A0A1Y3AR43-F1
#
_cell.length_a   1.000
_cell.length_b   1.000
_cell.length_c   1.000
_cell.angle_alpha   90.00
_cell.angle_beta   90.00
_cell.angle_gamma   90.00
#
_symmetry.space_group_name_H-M   'P 1'
#
loop_
_entity.id
_entity.type
_entity.pdbx_description
1 polymer ?
#
loop_
_entity_poly.entity_id
_entity_poly.type
_entity_poly.pdbx_seq_one_letter_code
_entity_poly.pdbx_strand_id
1 'polypeptide(L)'
;KLNLLESPAEKINSLNFSRENQLDHQKVVGAVKSLQALGELIQADQVESKRFELTKHGDIVVENGSYEFRFWSAIPMDGSILQSDLMKSIPDPIVTKVGFPKAMTNKWITLDKSSGKPMIKRNVSNVKDEIPVLLKLVKSGAATKVCC
;
A
#
# COMPACT_ATOMS: atom_id res chain seq x y z
N LYS A 1 -26.55 -21.04 -29.56
CA LYS A 1 -26.82 -22.18 -28.64
C LYS A 1 -26.14 -21.85 -27.32
N LEU A 2 -26.90 -21.69 -26.23
CA LEU A 2 -26.41 -21.37 -24.88
C LEU A 2 -26.12 -22.67 -24.13
N ASN A 3 -25.10 -23.42 -24.56
CA ASN A 3 -24.70 -24.69 -23.94
C ASN A 3 -23.51 -24.46 -22.99
N LEU A 4 -23.71 -23.66 -21.93
CA LEU A 4 -22.62 -23.34 -21.01
C LEU A 4 -22.72 -24.06 -19.65
N LEU A 5 -23.87 -24.63 -19.33
CA LEU A 5 -24.12 -25.34 -18.07
C LEU A 5 -24.67 -26.72 -18.44
N GLU A 6 -23.88 -27.76 -18.22
CA GLU A 6 -24.29 -29.15 -18.51
C GLU A 6 -24.94 -29.82 -17.29
N SER A 7 -24.82 -29.22 -16.10
CA SER A 7 -25.38 -29.76 -14.86
C SER A 7 -25.82 -28.66 -13.87
N PRO A 8 -26.95 -28.83 -13.14
CA PRO A 8 -27.48 -27.81 -12.21
C PRO A 8 -26.59 -27.52 -10.98
N ALA A 9 -25.53 -28.31 -10.75
CA ALA A 9 -24.56 -28.07 -9.67
C ALA A 9 -23.36 -27.20 -10.10
N GLU A 10 -23.24 -26.89 -11.38
CA GLU A 10 -22.10 -26.17 -11.93
C GLU A 10 -22.26 -24.66 -11.74
N LYS A 11 -21.38 -24.05 -10.95
CA LYS A 11 -21.35 -22.61 -10.73
C LYS A 11 -20.24 -21.99 -11.55
N ILE A 12 -20.60 -21.10 -12.47
CA ILE A 12 -19.64 -20.37 -13.30
C ILE A 12 -19.41 -18.98 -12.71
N ASN A 13 -18.15 -18.62 -12.53
CA ASN A 13 -17.77 -17.27 -12.15
C ASN A 13 -17.63 -16.41 -13.42
N SER A 14 -18.43 -15.35 -13.53
CA SER A 14 -18.42 -14.44 -14.69
C SER A 14 -17.05 -13.80 -14.97
N LEU A 15 -16.23 -13.62 -13.94
CA LEU A 15 -14.87 -13.09 -14.06
C LEU A 15 -13.89 -14.13 -14.63
N ASN A 16 -13.97 -15.39 -14.18
CA ASN A 16 -13.16 -16.47 -14.75
C ASN A 16 -13.55 -16.73 -16.21
N PHE A 17 -14.86 -16.81 -16.48
CA PHE A 17 -15.38 -17.00 -17.83
C PHE A 17 -14.93 -15.90 -18.80
N SER A 18 -14.99 -14.64 -18.37
CA SER A 18 -14.49 -13.51 -19.19
C SER A 18 -13.00 -13.63 -19.49
N ARG A 19 -12.19 -14.11 -18.55
CA ARG A 19 -10.75 -14.27 -18.72
C ARG A 19 -10.39 -15.41 -19.68
N GLU A 20 -11.01 -16.57 -19.50
CA GLU A 20 -10.79 -17.76 -20.34
C GLU A 20 -11.17 -17.52 -21.80
N ASN A 21 -12.24 -16.75 -22.01
CA ASN A 21 -12.77 -16.46 -23.35
C ASN A 21 -12.25 -15.13 -23.92
N GLN A 22 -11.37 -14.42 -23.20
CA GLN A 22 -10.83 -13.10 -23.59
C GLN A 22 -11.94 -12.08 -23.92
N LEU A 23 -13.05 -12.17 -23.21
CA LEU A 23 -14.21 -11.31 -23.35
C LEU A 23 -14.13 -10.17 -22.33
N ASP A 24 -14.66 -9.02 -22.72
CA ASP A 24 -14.85 -7.92 -21.77
C ASP A 24 -15.82 -8.34 -20.65
N HIS A 25 -15.40 -8.11 -19.40
CA HIS A 25 -16.17 -8.54 -18.23
C HIS A 25 -17.53 -7.83 -18.15
N GLN A 26 -17.62 -6.55 -18.55
CA GLN A 26 -18.89 -5.82 -18.53
C GLN A 26 -19.89 -6.38 -19.53
N LYS A 27 -19.43 -6.85 -20.70
CA LYS A 27 -20.30 -7.55 -21.67
C LYS A 27 -20.88 -8.84 -21.10
N VAL A 28 -20.07 -9.63 -20.41
CA VAL A 28 -20.52 -10.89 -19.77
C VAL A 28 -21.52 -10.59 -18.65
N VAL A 29 -21.24 -9.61 -17.78
CA VAL A 29 -22.16 -9.18 -16.72
C VAL A 29 -23.47 -8.65 -17.30
N GLY A 30 -23.40 -7.87 -18.38
CA GLY A 30 -24.58 -7.38 -19.10
C GLY A 30 -25.44 -8.52 -19.62
N ALA A 31 -24.85 -9.53 -20.26
CA ALA A 31 -25.56 -10.70 -20.76
C ALA A 31 -26.22 -11.50 -19.62
N VAL A 32 -25.53 -11.71 -18.49
CA VAL A 32 -26.10 -12.36 -17.29
C VAL A 32 -27.32 -11.58 -16.79
N LYS A 33 -27.21 -10.26 -16.66
CA LYS A 33 -28.35 -9.42 -16.25
C LYS A 33 -29.52 -9.45 -17.23
N SER A 34 -29.25 -9.45 -18.53
CA SER A 34 -30.30 -9.59 -19.55
C SER A 34 -31.00 -10.95 -19.47
N LEU A 35 -30.26 -12.04 -19.21
CA LEU A 35 -30.82 -13.37 -19.01
C LEU A 35 -31.67 -13.47 -17.73
N GLN A 36 -31.25 -12.80 -16.65
CA GLN A 36 -32.07 -12.68 -15.44
C GLN A 36 -33.36 -11.88 -15.66
N ALA A 37 -33.31 -10.84 -16.50
CA ALA A 37 -34.48 -9.99 -16.79
C ALA A 37 -35.51 -10.67 -17.73
N LEU A 38 -35.07 -11.60 -18.57
CA LEU A 38 -35.93 -12.36 -19.49
C LEU A 38 -36.73 -13.48 -18.79
N GLY A 39 -36.53 -13.70 -17.49
CA GLY A 39 -37.25 -14.67 -16.64
C GLY A 39 -36.33 -15.34 -15.60
N GLU A 40 -36.87 -16.23 -14.76
CA GLU A 40 -36.09 -17.07 -13.82
C GLU A 40 -35.31 -18.21 -14.52
N LEU A 41 -34.73 -17.93 -15.70
CA LEU A 41 -33.97 -18.90 -16.49
C LEU A 41 -32.60 -19.22 -15.87
N ILE A 42 -32.04 -18.27 -15.11
CA ILE A 42 -30.76 -18.41 -14.42
C ILE A 42 -30.84 -17.82 -13.02
N GLN A 43 -30.13 -18.45 -12.08
CA GLN A 43 -29.84 -17.88 -10.78
C GLN A 43 -28.40 -17.36 -10.78
N ALA A 44 -28.20 -16.10 -10.40
CA ALA A 44 -26.87 -15.51 -10.30
C ALA A 44 -26.74 -14.75 -8.98
N ASP A 45 -25.72 -15.12 -8.21
CA ASP A 45 -25.36 -14.46 -6.96
C ASP A 45 -24.24 -13.44 -7.22
N GLN A 46 -24.38 -12.24 -6.69
CA GLN A 46 -23.30 -11.24 -6.72
C GLN A 46 -22.24 -11.61 -5.68
N VAL A 47 -21.03 -11.92 -6.14
CA VAL A 47 -19.88 -12.20 -5.28
C VAL A 47 -18.91 -11.03 -5.35
N GLU A 48 -18.65 -10.40 -4.20
CA GLU A 48 -17.63 -9.38 -4.05
C GLU A 48 -16.35 -9.99 -3.47
N SER A 49 -15.20 -9.68 -4.08
CA SER A 49 -13.89 -10.02 -3.54
C SER A 49 -13.13 -8.75 -3.20
N LYS A 50 -12.56 -8.69 -1.99
CA LYS A 50 -11.72 -7.57 -1.53
C LYS A 50 -10.31 -8.09 -1.37
N ARG A 51 -9.34 -7.41 -2.00
CA ARG A 51 -7.91 -7.68 -1.82
C ARG A 51 -7.22 -6.39 -1.41
N PHE A 52 -6.24 -6.51 -0.52
CA PHE A 52 -5.36 -5.40 -0.18
C PHE A 52 -4.29 -5.29 -1.25
N GLU A 53 -4.18 -4.10 -1.83
CA GLU A 53 -3.11 -3.73 -2.74
C GLU A 53 -2.31 -2.59 -2.14
N LEU A 54 -1.01 -2.56 -2.43
CA LEU A 54 -0.19 -1.42 -2.05
C LEU A 54 -0.53 -0.23 -2.94
N THR A 55 -0.55 0.95 -2.34
CA THR A 55 -0.55 2.19 -3.11
C THR A 55 0.84 2.42 -3.70
N LYS A 56 0.94 3.26 -4.74
CA LYS A 56 2.23 3.64 -5.35
C LYS A 56 3.26 4.12 -4.31
N HIS A 57 2.79 4.83 -3.28
CA HIS A 57 3.63 5.25 -2.16
C HIS A 57 4.09 4.08 -1.29
N GLY A 58 3.24 3.08 -1.08
CA GLY A 58 3.59 1.86 -0.36
C GLY A 58 4.69 1.06 -1.07
N ASP A 59 4.65 0.98 -2.40
CA ASP A 59 5.74 0.36 -3.17
C ASP A 59 7.06 1.11 -3.00
N ILE A 60 7.05 2.45 -3.06
CA ILE A 60 8.24 3.28 -2.82
C ILE A 60 8.81 3.04 -1.41
N VAL A 61 7.94 2.90 -0.39
CA VAL A 61 8.39 2.61 0.98
C VAL A 61 8.97 1.20 1.11
N VAL A 62 8.43 0.23 0.39
CA VAL A 62 8.96 -1.15 0.35
C VAL A 62 10.35 -1.20 -0.28
N GLU A 63 10.61 -0.36 -1.29
CA GLU A 63 11.88 -0.29 -2.02
C GLU A 63 12.93 0.57 -1.29
N ASN A 64 12.55 1.78 -0.88
CA ASN A 64 13.48 2.81 -0.39
C ASN A 64 13.47 2.99 1.13
N GLY A 65 12.63 2.25 1.85
CA GLY A 65 12.40 2.43 3.28
C GLY A 65 11.34 3.48 3.61
N SER A 66 10.94 3.52 4.87
CA SER A 66 9.96 4.46 5.40
C SER A 66 10.44 5.91 5.33
N TYR A 67 9.47 6.82 5.30
CA TYR A 67 9.75 8.25 5.22
C TYR A 67 10.58 8.73 6.42
N GLU A 68 10.30 8.22 7.62
CA GLU A 68 11.06 8.50 8.83
C GLU A 68 12.49 7.93 8.77
N PHE A 69 12.68 6.73 8.20
CA PHE A 69 14.01 6.13 8.06
C PHE A 69 14.85 6.90 7.03
N ARG A 70 14.24 7.28 5.91
CA ARG A 70 14.85 8.15 4.89
C ARG A 70 15.23 9.52 5.48
N PHE A 71 14.40 10.08 6.34
CA PHE A 71 14.73 11.32 7.04
C PHE A 71 15.91 11.14 8.02
N TRP A 72 15.90 10.08 8.82
CA TRP A 72 16.96 9.78 9.79
C TRP A 72 18.31 9.49 9.10
N SER A 73 18.29 8.72 8.02
CA SER A 73 19.49 8.36 7.25
C SER A 73 20.16 9.55 6.57
N ALA A 74 19.40 10.61 6.24
CA ALA A 74 19.93 11.86 5.68
C ALA A 74 20.70 12.72 6.71
N ILE A 75 20.54 12.48 8.02
CA ILE A 75 21.28 13.20 9.07
C ILE A 75 22.70 12.63 9.15
N PRO A 76 23.77 13.42 9.32
CA PRO A 76 25.13 12.89 9.53
C PRO A 76 25.23 12.01 10.81
N MET A 77 26.11 11.00 10.79
CA MET A 77 26.36 10.14 11.96
C MET A 77 27.01 10.92 13.10
N ASP A 78 28.08 11.65 12.80
CA ASP A 78 28.84 12.43 13.77
C ASP A 78 28.55 13.92 13.59
N GLY A 79 27.40 14.36 14.08
CA GLY A 79 27.10 15.78 14.12
C GLY A 79 25.62 16.12 14.19
N SER A 80 25.38 17.42 14.09
CA SER A 80 24.06 18.01 14.01
C SER A 80 23.96 18.85 12.74
N ILE A 81 22.85 18.74 12.02
CA ILE A 81 22.58 19.49 10.80
C ILE A 81 21.48 20.52 11.05
N LEU A 82 21.57 21.67 10.41
CA LEU A 82 20.52 22.68 10.47
C LEU A 82 19.23 22.13 9.85
N GLN A 83 18.09 22.32 10.52
CA GLN A 83 16.80 21.83 10.04
C GLN A 83 16.51 22.28 8.60
N SER A 84 16.77 23.54 8.27
CA SER A 84 16.53 24.08 6.92
C SER A 84 17.40 23.42 5.85
N ASP A 85 18.63 23.04 6.19
CA ASP A 85 19.58 22.47 5.23
C ASP A 85 19.25 21.00 4.98
N LEU A 86 18.87 20.26 6.03
CA LEU A 86 18.35 18.91 5.89
C LEU A 86 17.08 18.89 5.02
N MET A 87 16.14 19.81 5.25
CA MET A 87 14.93 19.94 4.45
C MET A 87 15.20 20.24 2.97
N LYS A 88 16.28 20.95 2.64
CA LYS A 88 16.71 21.21 1.26
C LYS A 88 17.44 20.03 0.62
N SER A 89 18.18 19.26 1.42
CA SER A 89 18.96 18.11 0.92
C SER A 89 18.08 16.94 0.49
N ILE A 90 16.86 16.84 1.04
CA ILE A 90 15.93 15.76 0.74
C ILE A 90 15.06 16.15 -0.47
N PRO A 91 15.13 15.42 -1.59
CA PRO A 91 14.38 15.76 -2.81
C PRO A 91 12.88 15.50 -2.70
N ASP A 92 12.47 14.60 -1.79
CA ASP A 92 11.09 14.19 -1.61
C ASP A 92 10.42 14.97 -0.46
N PRO A 93 9.46 15.86 -0.75
CA PRO A 93 8.81 16.68 0.28
C PRO A 93 7.97 15.85 1.26
N ILE A 94 7.56 14.63 0.92
CA ILE A 94 6.77 13.75 1.79
C ILE A 94 7.67 13.23 2.93
N VAL A 95 8.94 12.93 2.63
CA VAL A 95 9.94 12.55 3.64
C VAL A 95 10.09 13.65 4.68
N THR A 96 10.15 14.90 4.26
CA THR A 96 10.24 16.04 5.18
C THR A 96 8.94 16.28 5.95
N LYS A 97 7.78 16.26 5.28
CA LYS A 97 6.49 16.58 5.93
C LYS A 97 5.99 15.48 6.86
N VAL A 98 6.17 14.22 6.48
CA VAL A 98 5.66 13.04 7.20
C VAL A 98 6.76 12.37 8.01
N GLY A 99 7.96 12.23 7.43
CA GLY A 99 9.08 11.56 8.07
C GLY A 99 9.63 12.34 9.27
N PHE A 100 9.71 13.68 9.22
CA PHE A 100 10.20 14.46 10.37
C PHE A 100 9.34 14.31 11.64
N PRO A 101 8.01 14.55 11.62
CA PRO A 101 7.18 14.34 12.81
C PRO A 101 7.20 12.89 13.32
N LYS A 102 7.28 11.92 12.40
CA LYS A 102 7.28 10.50 12.74
C LYS A 102 8.61 10.05 13.35
N ALA A 103 9.74 10.51 12.82
CA ALA A 103 11.07 10.29 13.39
C ALA A 103 11.20 10.93 14.79
N MET A 104 10.60 12.11 15.01
CA MET A 104 10.51 12.73 16.34
C MET A 104 9.69 11.87 17.31
N THR A 105 8.52 11.40 16.87
CA THR A 105 7.61 10.56 17.69
C THR A 105 8.28 9.24 18.07
N ASN A 106 9.01 8.63 17.13
CA ASN A 106 9.78 7.41 17.35
C ASN A 106 11.08 7.65 18.15
N LYS A 107 11.38 8.89 18.54
CA LYS A 107 12.60 9.31 19.26
C LYS A 107 13.90 8.91 18.52
N TRP A 108 13.86 8.86 17.19
CA TRP A 108 15.04 8.55 16.38
C TRP A 108 15.96 9.77 16.21
N ILE A 109 15.38 10.96 16.31
CA ILE A 109 16.05 12.25 16.15
C ILE A 109 15.77 13.16 17.35
N THR A 110 16.67 14.10 17.59
CA THR A 110 16.50 15.14 18.61
C THR A 110 16.67 16.51 17.96
N LEU A 111 15.78 17.43 18.30
CA LEU A 111 15.84 18.82 17.90
C LEU A 111 16.45 19.64 19.04
N ASP A 112 17.63 20.21 18.81
CA ASP A 112 18.26 21.16 19.72
C ASP A 112 17.95 22.59 19.25
N LYS A 113 17.42 23.42 20.15
CA LYS A 113 17.13 24.83 19.92
C LYS A 113 17.98 25.76 20.77
N SER A 114 18.89 25.20 21.58
CA SER A 114 19.68 25.94 22.57
C SER A 114 20.64 26.94 21.92
N SER A 115 21.08 26.66 20.69
CA SER A 115 22.02 27.50 19.93
C SER A 115 21.35 28.64 19.14
N GLY A 116 20.06 28.91 19.35
CA GLY A 116 19.29 29.94 18.63
C GLY A 116 18.89 29.54 17.20
N LYS A 117 19.46 28.48 16.65
CA LYS A 117 19.09 27.85 15.37
C LYS A 117 18.64 26.40 15.61
N PRO A 118 17.54 25.94 14.97
CA PRO A 118 17.06 24.57 15.15
C PRO A 118 18.00 23.57 14.48
N MET A 119 18.72 22.81 15.31
CA MET A 119 19.68 21.79 14.89
C MET A 119 19.08 20.40 15.12
N ILE A 120 19.20 19.51 14.14
CA ILE A 120 18.73 18.12 14.22
C ILE A 120 19.94 17.21 14.39
N LYS A 121 19.87 16.31 15.37
CA LYS A 121 20.86 15.25 15.60
C LYS A 121 20.19 13.88 15.65
N ARG A 122 20.95 12.83 15.32
CA ARG A 122 20.51 11.44 15.56
C ARG A 122 20.50 11.17 17.06
N ASN A 123 19.39 10.64 17.57
CA ASN A 123 19.29 10.21 18.97
C ASN A 123 19.70 8.74 19.15
N VAL A 124 19.53 7.96 18.10
CA VAL A 124 19.88 6.53 18.05
C VAL A 124 20.88 6.29 16.93
N SER A 125 21.85 5.41 17.17
CA SER A 125 22.91 5.05 16.20
C SER A 125 22.43 4.06 15.15
N ASN A 126 21.49 3.18 15.51
CA ASN A 126 20.91 2.20 14.62
C ASN A 126 19.38 2.21 14.73
N VAL A 127 18.70 2.32 13.60
CA VAL A 127 17.24 2.26 13.48
C VAL A 127 16.87 1.03 12.68
N LYS A 128 15.93 0.23 13.21
CA LYS A 128 15.32 -0.86 12.45
C LYS A 128 14.03 -0.35 11.82
N ASP A 129 13.98 -0.33 10.49
CA ASP A 129 12.79 0.06 9.75
C ASP A 129 11.84 -1.13 9.56
N GLU A 130 10.77 -1.16 10.37
CA GLU A 130 9.80 -2.26 10.37
C GLU A 130 8.69 -2.07 9.34
N ILE A 131 8.45 -0.84 8.87
CA ILE A 131 7.36 -0.53 7.95
C ILE A 131 7.51 -1.24 6.60
N PRO A 132 8.68 -1.28 5.93
CA PRO A 132 8.85 -2.02 4.69
C PRO A 132 8.61 -3.52 4.87
N VAL A 133 8.97 -4.07 6.04
CA VAL A 133 8.73 -5.49 6.35
C VAL A 133 7.23 -5.76 6.45
N LEU A 134 6.49 -4.90 7.16
CA LEU A 134 5.03 -5.00 7.26
C LEU A 134 4.35 -4.85 5.89
N LEU A 135 4.78 -3.89 5.07
CA LEU A 135 4.20 -3.70 3.73
C LEU A 135 4.52 -4.88 2.79
N LYS A 136 5.70 -5.49 2.90
CA LYS A 136 6.02 -6.74 2.18
C LYS A 136 5.09 -7.88 2.60
N LEU A 137 4.76 -7.99 3.89
CA LEU A 137 3.78 -8.99 4.37
C LEU A 137 2.39 -8.75 3.79
N VAL A 138 1.94 -7.49 3.75
CA VAL A 138 0.66 -7.12 3.10
C VAL A 138 0.68 -7.47 1.61
N LYS A 139 1.77 -7.17 0.89
CA LYS A 139 1.94 -7.51 -0.54
C LYS A 139 1.89 -9.02 -0.79
N SER A 140 2.38 -9.83 0.15
CA SER A 140 2.36 -11.30 0.05
C SER A 140 0.99 -11.93 0.37
N GLY A 141 -0.04 -11.13 0.65
CA GLY A 141 -1.38 -11.62 0.98
C GLY A 141 -1.56 -11.99 2.47
N ALA A 142 -0.56 -11.75 3.31
CA ALA A 142 -0.60 -12.00 4.75
C ALA A 142 -1.10 -10.79 5.57
N ALA A 143 -1.92 -9.92 4.98
CA ALA A 143 -2.41 -8.69 5.60
C ALA A 143 -3.16 -8.95 6.93
N THR A 144 -3.78 -10.12 7.08
CA THR A 144 -4.46 -10.56 8.32
C THR A 144 -3.54 -10.74 9.52
N LYS A 145 -2.21 -10.85 9.33
CA LYS A 145 -1.23 -10.95 10.42
C LYS A 145 -0.70 -9.59 10.92
N VAL A 146 -1.10 -8.49 10.28
CA VAL A 146 -0.62 -7.14 10.61
C VAL A 146 -1.52 -6.45 11.66
N CYS A 147 -2.74 -6.97 11.90
CA CYS A 147 -3.70 -6.41 12.86
C CYS A 147 -3.67 -7.05 14.26
N CYS A 148 -2.57 -7.68 14.68
CA CYS A 148 -2.41 -8.19 16.04
C CYS A 148 -1.66 -7.21 16.94
#